data_AF-Q06DL6-F1
#
_entry.id   AF-Q06DL6-F1
#
_cell.length_a   1.000
_cell.length_b   1.000
_cell.length_c   1.000
_cell.angle_alpha   90.00
_cell.angle_beta   90.00
_cell.angle_gamma   90.00
#
_symmetry.space_group_name_H-M   'P 1'
#
loop_
_entity.id
_entity.type
_entity.pdbx_description
1 polymer ?
#
loop_
_entity_poly.entity_id
_entity_poly.type
_entity_poly.pdbx_seq_one_letter_code
_entity_poly.pdbx_strand_id
1 'polypeptide(L)' 'QTRQREKEDDKVFPGGSHTYVWQVLKENGPMAFDPLCLTYSYLSHVDLVKDLNSDLIGALLVCRE' A
#
# COMPACT_ATOMS: atom_id res chain seq x y z
N GLN A 1 18.55 6.91 12.93
CA GLN A 1 18.44 5.47 12.58
C GLN A 1 17.04 5.05 12.96
N THR A 2 16.30 4.36 12.08
CA THR A 2 14.97 3.81 12.42
C THR A 2 15.10 2.66 13.41
N ARG A 3 14.09 2.47 14.23
CA ARG A 3 14.03 1.41 15.24
C ARG A 3 13.76 0.07 14.57
N GLN A 4 14.19 -1.01 15.21
CA GLN A 4 13.97 -2.36 14.67
C GLN A 4 12.49 -2.67 14.43
N ARG A 5 11.59 -2.18 15.30
CA ARG A 5 10.14 -2.36 15.14
C ARG A 5 9.57 -1.65 13.92
N GLU A 6 10.18 -0.54 13.51
CA GLU A 6 9.78 0.24 12.32
C GLU A 6 10.30 -0.39 11.01
N LYS A 7 10.88 -1.59 11.08
CA LYS A 7 11.38 -2.35 9.92
C LYS A 7 10.71 -3.73 9.80
N GLU A 8 9.77 -4.04 10.69
CA GLU A 8 9.07 -5.34 10.67
C GLU A 8 8.11 -5.43 9.48
N ASP A 9 7.68 -4.28 8.96
CA ASP A 9 6.81 -4.11 7.81
C ASP A 9 7.57 -4.09 6.46
N ASP A 10 8.89 -3.87 6.48
CA ASP A 10 9.74 -3.89 5.28
C ASP A 10 9.72 -5.27 4.59
N LYS A 11 9.60 -6.35 5.36
CA LYS A 11 9.56 -7.73 4.85
C LYS A 11 8.94 -8.70 5.85
N VAL A 12 7.81 -9.29 5.46
CA VAL A 12 7.16 -10.38 6.21
C VAL A 12 7.69 -11.74 5.71
N PHE A 13 8.29 -12.52 6.60
CA PHE A 13 8.82 -13.85 6.28
C PHE A 13 7.70 -14.91 6.16
N PRO A 14 7.96 -16.05 5.49
CA PRO A 14 7.00 -17.15 5.43
C PRO A 14 6.51 -17.59 6.82
N GLY A 15 5.19 -17.72 6.97
CA GLY A 15 4.55 -18.01 8.27
C GLY A 15 4.44 -16.81 9.22
N GLY A 16 5.01 -15.66 8.84
CA GLY A 16 4.86 -14.40 9.56
C GLY A 16 3.54 -13.70 9.26
N SER A 17 3.18 -12.75 10.13
CA SER A 17 2.03 -11.88 9.97
C SER A 17 2.37 -10.48 10.46
N HIS A 18 1.92 -9.48 9.73
CA HIS A 18 2.03 -8.07 10.10
C HIS A 18 0.74 -7.35 9.70
N THR A 19 0.30 -6.40 10.52
CA THR A 19 -0.88 -5.58 10.22
C THR A 19 -0.44 -4.19 9.80
N TYR A 20 -0.72 -3.84 8.55
CA TYR A 20 -0.48 -2.51 8.01
C TYR A 20 -1.68 -1.60 8.30
N VAL A 21 -1.41 -0.35 8.65
CA VAL A 21 -2.43 0.68 8.85
C VAL A 21 -2.11 1.86 7.96
N TRP A 22 -2.97 2.11 6.97
CA TRP A 22 -2.90 3.30 6.13
C TRP A 22 -3.96 4.31 6.58
N GLN A 23 -3.56 5.57 6.65
CA GLN A 23 -4.46 6.69 6.91
C GLN A 23 -4.72 7.41 5.59
N VAL A 24 -5.99 7.52 5.22
CA VAL A 24 -6.43 8.32 4.07
C VAL A 24 -6.86 9.67 4.61
N LEU A 25 -5.98 10.66 4.49
CA LEU A 25 -6.24 12.03 4.91
C LEU A 25 -6.97 12.79 3.80
N LYS A 26 -7.49 13.98 4.11
CA LYS A 26 -8.26 14.81 3.17
C LYS A 26 -7.45 15.14 1.92
N GLU A 27 -6.16 15.36 2.07
CA GLU A 27 -5.20 15.63 0.99
C GLU A 27 -4.90 14.41 0.12
N ASN A 28 -5.24 13.19 0.56
CA ASN A 28 -5.11 11.97 -0.24
C ASN A 28 -6.35 11.67 -1.09
N GLY A 29 -7.46 12.37 -0.82
CA GLY A 29 -8.73 12.18 -1.52
C GLY A 29 -8.79 12.92 -2.88
N PRO A 30 -9.81 12.62 -3.70
CA PRO A 30 -10.03 13.30 -4.97
C PRO A 30 -10.26 14.81 -4.81
N MET A 31 -9.61 15.62 -5.65
CA MET A 31 -9.84 17.06 -5.75
C MET A 31 -11.16 17.38 -6.48
N ALA A 32 -11.50 18.68 -6.57
CA ALA A 32 -12.78 19.15 -7.11
C ALA A 32 -13.07 18.66 -8.55
N PHE A 33 -12.03 18.55 -9.38
CA PHE A 33 -12.15 18.15 -10.78
C PHE A 33 -11.79 16.68 -11.04
N ASP A 34 -11.45 15.94 -9.99
CA ASP A 34 -11.16 14.51 -10.10
C ASP A 34 -12.45 13.68 -10.16
N PRO A 35 -12.37 12.43 -10.67
CA PRO A 35 -13.45 11.46 -10.55
C PRO A 35 -13.85 11.20 -9.08
N LEU A 36 -15.00 10.55 -8.87
CA LEU A 36 -15.49 10.20 -7.53
C LEU A 36 -14.48 9.35 -6.73
N CYS A 37 -13.73 8.50 -7.43
CA CYS A 37 -12.68 7.66 -6.86
C CYS A 37 -11.40 7.77 -7.70
N LEU A 38 -10.27 7.88 -7.02
CA LEU A 38 -8.94 7.74 -7.60
C LEU A 38 -8.54 6.26 -7.59
N THR A 39 -7.93 5.82 -8.71
CA THR A 39 -7.42 4.46 -8.86
C THR A 39 -5.94 4.41 -8.51
N TYR A 40 -5.64 3.80 -7.37
CA TYR A 40 -4.29 3.44 -6.94
C TYR A 40 -4.09 1.92 -7.00
N SER A 41 -2.89 1.47 -6.67
CA SER A 41 -2.55 0.07 -6.47
C SER A 41 -1.72 -0.09 -5.20
N TYR A 42 -1.81 -1.28 -4.61
CA TYR A 42 -0.88 -1.75 -3.60
C TYR A 42 -0.17 -2.99 -4.13
N LEU A 43 1.10 -3.18 -3.79
CA LEU A 43 1.91 -4.30 -4.26
C LEU A 43 2.96 -4.70 -3.23
N SER A 44 3.42 -5.95 -3.30
CA SER A 44 4.58 -6.40 -2.54
C SER A 44 5.85 -5.72 -3.09
N HIS A 45 6.68 -5.19 -2.20
CA HIS A 45 7.86 -4.41 -2.57
C HIS A 45 9.16 -5.00 -2.00
N VAL A 46 9.23 -6.33 -1.85
CA VAL A 46 10.42 -7.02 -1.37
C VAL A 46 11.42 -7.23 -2.51
N ASP A 47 10.91 -7.66 -3.68
CA ASP A 47 11.63 -7.72 -4.94
C ASP A 47 10.65 -7.35 -6.06
N LEU A 48 10.72 -6.10 -6.52
CA LEU A 48 9.70 -5.56 -7.43
C LEU A 48 9.51 -6.39 -8.72
N VAL A 49 10.60 -6.92 -9.29
CA VAL A 49 10.52 -7.70 -10.53
C VAL A 49 9.86 -9.04 -10.26
N LYS A 50 10.27 -9.73 -9.20
CA LYS A 50 9.70 -11.04 -8.86
C LYS A 50 8.26 -10.91 -8.38
N ASP A 51 7.98 -9.91 -7.55
CA ASP A 51 6.68 -9.71 -6.91
C ASP A 51 5.60 -9.33 -7.93
N LEU A 52 5.91 -8.44 -8.88
CA LEU A 52 4.98 -8.13 -9.97
C LEU A 52 4.78 -9.31 -10.93
N ASN A 53 5.83 -10.03 -11.31
CA ASN A 53 5.72 -11.21 -12.19
C ASN A 53 5.03 -12.41 -11.54
N SER A 54 4.80 -12.35 -10.23
CA SER A 54 4.02 -13.34 -9.46
C SER A 54 2.65 -12.80 -9.04
N ASP A 55 2.21 -11.69 -9.64
CA ASP A 55 0.91 -11.06 -9.44
C ASP A 55 0.63 -10.61 -8.00
N LEU A 56 1.66 -10.19 -7.26
CA LEU A 56 1.50 -9.59 -5.93
C LEU A 56 1.12 -8.10 -6.01
N ILE A 57 0.01 -7.81 -6.69
CA ILE A 57 -0.55 -6.47 -6.89
C ILE A 57 -2.08 -6.48 -6.77
N GLY A 58 -2.65 -5.44 -6.18
CA GLY A 58 -4.11 -5.25 -6.07
C GLY A 58 -4.53 -3.79 -6.27
N ALA A 59 -5.81 -3.59 -6.59
CA ALA A 59 -6.38 -2.26 -6.77
C ALA A 59 -6.71 -1.61 -5.42
N LEU A 60 -6.38 -0.33 -5.28
CA LEU A 60 -6.74 0.50 -4.13
C LEU A 60 -7.56 1.68 -4.63
N LEU A 61 -8.86 1.72 -4.30
CA LEU A 61 -9.71 2.85 -4.66
C LEU A 61 -9.80 3.81 -3.48
N VAL A 62 -9.44 5.07 -3.71
CA VAL A 62 -9.62 6.16 -2.73
C VAL A 62 -10.73 7.06 -3.23
N CYS A 63 -11.87 7.02 -2.54
CA CYS A 63 -13.08 7.74 -2.93
C CYS A 63 -13.32 8.96 -2.04
N ARG A 64 -14.07 9.93 -2.59
CA ARG A 64 -14.63 11.03 -1.79
C ARG A 64 -15.68 10.47 -0.82
N GLU A 65 -15.81 11.10 0.35
CA GLU A 65 -16.92 10.88 1.29
C GLU A 65 -18.28 11.13 0.63
#